data_AF-A0A0E4CQJ0-F1
#
_entry.id   AF-A0A0E4CQJ0-F1
#
_cell.length_a   1.000
_cell.length_b   1.000
_cell.length_c   1.000
_cell.angle_alpha   90.00
_cell.angle_beta   90.00
_cell.angle_gamma   90.00
#
_symmetry.space_group_name_H-M   'P 1'
#
loop_
_entity.id
_entity.type
_entity.pdbx_description
1 polymer ?
#
loop_
_entity_poly.entity_id
_entity_poly.type
_entity_poly.pdbx_seq_one_letter_code
_entity_poly.pdbx_strand_id
1 'polypeptide(L)'
;MSTSTMWIVVAVVAILLIAALFVVINKSRNRHRRRQAEAIREQARVESAKVERREALAQETAAKARAAQAEAEVKAAEAARLQERAAQHRSEAAASRDQLQEQFDRADGIDPKAGRKDRDEAEPVRDRDEAWPAESPDAVTDAEAVKHETYRGTRG
;
A
#
# COMPACT_ATOMS: atom_id res chain seq x y z
N MET A 1 13.68 96.77 -21.84
CA MET A 1 13.69 95.31 -21.73
C MET A 1 12.69 94.93 -20.65
N SER A 2 11.56 94.29 -20.97
CA SER A 2 10.51 94.12 -19.94
C SER A 2 9.46 93.04 -20.22
N THR A 3 9.18 92.69 -21.48
CA THR A 3 8.15 91.68 -21.80
C THR A 3 8.75 90.28 -22.04
N SER A 4 9.83 90.15 -22.82
CA SER A 4 10.45 88.85 -23.11
C SER A 4 11.01 88.18 -21.84
N THR A 5 11.69 88.94 -20.97
CA THR A 5 12.23 88.41 -19.70
C THR A 5 11.12 87.98 -18.75
N MET A 6 10.01 88.71 -18.68
CA MET A 6 8.85 88.36 -17.85
C MET A 6 8.25 87.01 -18.28
N TRP A 7 8.01 86.83 -19.59
CA TRP A 7 7.45 85.57 -20.10
C TRP A 7 8.38 84.38 -19.90
N ILE A 8 9.71 84.58 -20.01
CA ILE A 8 10.69 83.52 -19.73
C ILE A 8 10.61 83.10 -18.26
N VAL A 9 10.54 84.04 -17.32
CA VAL A 9 10.40 83.72 -15.89
C VAL A 9 9.09 82.98 -15.61
N VAL A 10 7.98 83.43 -16.20
CA VAL A 10 6.68 82.75 -16.08
C VAL A 10 6.73 81.33 -16.65
N ALA A 11 7.36 81.13 -17.81
CA ALA A 11 7.52 79.81 -18.41
C ALA A 11 8.37 78.87 -17.55
N VAL A 12 9.46 79.36 -16.95
CA VAL A 12 10.30 78.58 -16.03
C VAL A 12 9.51 78.19 -14.77
N VAL A 13 8.75 79.12 -14.18
CA VAL A 13 7.90 78.82 -13.01
C VAL A 13 6.82 77.80 -13.37
N ALA A 14 6.18 77.92 -14.53
CA ALA A 14 5.20 76.94 -15.01
C ALA A 14 5.82 75.54 -15.17
N ILE A 15 7.02 75.44 -15.75
CA ILE A 15 7.75 74.17 -15.90
C ILE A 15 8.08 73.57 -14.53
N LEU A 16 8.53 74.37 -13.57
CA LEU A 16 8.83 73.90 -12.20
C LEU A 16 7.59 73.40 -11.48
N LEU A 17 6.44 74.06 -11.65
CA LEU A 17 5.16 73.61 -11.09
C LEU A 17 4.71 72.28 -11.70
N ILE A 18 4.86 72.13 -13.02
CA ILE A 18 4.55 70.88 -13.73
C ILE A 18 5.48 69.76 -13.23
N ALA A 19 6.79 70.01 -13.13
CA ALA A 19 7.76 69.04 -12.64
C ALA A 19 7.45 68.59 -11.19
N ALA A 20 7.09 69.53 -10.32
CA ALA A 20 6.69 69.22 -8.94
C ALA A 20 5.46 68.30 -8.89
N LEU A 21 4.47 68.54 -9.77
CA LEU A 21 3.26 67.73 -9.85
C LEU A 21 3.57 66.27 -10.26
N PHE A 22 4.46 66.07 -11.24
CA PHE A 22 4.88 64.73 -11.68
C PHE A 22 5.58 63.93 -10.57
N VAL A 23 6.41 64.57 -9.73
CA VAL A 23 7.13 63.91 -8.64
C VAL A 23 6.17 63.37 -7.57
N VAL A 24 5.13 64.13 -7.22
CA VAL A 24 4.13 63.72 -6.22
C VAL A 24 3.34 62.49 -6.71
N ILE A 25 2.94 62.50 -7.98
CA ILE A 25 2.19 61.39 -8.61
C ILE A 25 3.05 60.11 -8.64
N ASN A 26 4.32 60.20 -9.02
CA ASN A 26 5.22 59.04 -9.06
C ASN A 26 5.55 58.50 -7.66
N LYS A 27 5.67 59.37 -6.65
CA LYS A 27 5.96 58.96 -5.26
C LYS A 27 4.81 58.16 -4.64
N SER A 28 3.56 58.44 -5.02
CA SER A 28 2.38 57.67 -4.61
C SER A 28 2.39 56.25 -5.19
N ARG A 29 2.69 56.10 -6.48
CA ARG A 29 2.76 54.79 -7.16
C ARG A 29 3.80 53.85 -6.54
N ASN A 30 4.94 54.37 -6.07
CA ASN A 30 5.96 53.57 -5.40
C ASN A 30 5.51 53.04 -4.02
N ARG A 31 4.65 53.77 -3.29
CA ARG A 31 4.12 53.29 -2.00
C ARG A 31 3.15 52.12 -2.18
N HIS A 32 2.33 52.13 -3.23
CA HIS A 32 1.44 51.01 -3.54
C HIS A 32 2.20 49.77 -4.00
N ARG A 33 3.26 49.92 -4.81
CA ARG A 33 4.13 48.79 -5.20
C ARG A 33 4.81 48.10 -4.03
N ARG A 34 5.25 48.86 -3.02
CA ARG A 34 5.84 48.29 -1.78
C ARG A 34 4.83 47.48 -0.97
N ARG A 35 3.61 47.99 -0.79
CA ARG A 35 2.54 47.27 -0.09
C ARG A 35 2.09 46.00 -0.82
N GLN A 36 2.03 46.03 -2.15
CA GLN A 36 1.72 44.82 -2.94
C GLN A 36 2.84 43.78 -2.82
N ALA A 37 4.10 44.20 -2.83
CA ALA A 37 5.22 43.28 -2.61
C ALA A 37 5.22 42.66 -1.20
N GLU A 38 4.85 43.42 -0.18
CA GLU A 38 4.67 42.90 1.20
C GLU A 38 3.50 41.92 1.27
N ALA A 39 2.36 42.24 0.66
CA ALA A 39 1.19 41.35 0.61
C ALA A 39 1.49 40.03 -0.13
N ILE A 40 2.23 40.09 -1.25
CA ILE A 40 2.66 38.89 -1.98
C ILE A 40 3.63 38.06 -1.13
N ARG A 41 4.54 38.70 -0.38
CA ARG A 41 5.45 37.98 0.54
C ARG A 41 4.70 37.30 1.67
N GLU A 42 3.68 37.95 2.25
CA GLU A 42 2.85 37.33 3.27
C GLU A 42 2.04 36.16 2.73
N GLN A 43 1.41 36.32 1.56
CA GLN A 43 0.68 35.23 0.90
C GLN A 43 1.61 34.07 0.56
N ALA A 44 2.80 34.34 0.02
CA ALA A 44 3.80 33.32 -0.27
C ALA A 44 4.26 32.57 0.99
N ARG A 45 4.37 33.24 2.15
CA ARG A 45 4.70 32.58 3.43
C ARG A 45 3.58 31.66 3.92
N VAL A 46 2.32 32.06 3.76
CA VAL A 46 1.18 31.22 4.15
C VAL A 46 1.06 30.01 3.23
N GLU A 47 1.26 30.20 1.93
CA GLU A 47 1.27 29.10 0.96
C GLU A 47 2.45 28.17 1.14
N SER A 48 3.66 28.69 1.40
CA SER A 48 4.85 27.87 1.66
C SER A 48 4.66 27.01 2.91
N ALA A 49 4.08 27.55 3.99
CA ALA A 49 3.79 26.77 5.19
C ALA A 49 2.78 25.62 4.93
N LYS A 50 1.80 25.83 4.04
CA LYS A 50 0.86 24.77 3.62
C LYS A 50 1.55 23.70 2.78
N VAL A 51 2.43 24.09 1.88
CA VAL A 51 3.20 23.16 1.04
C VAL A 51 4.16 22.34 1.91
N GLU A 52 4.90 22.99 2.80
CA GLU A 52 5.83 22.34 3.74
C GLU A 52 5.12 21.31 4.63
N ARG A 53 3.91 21.64 5.13
CA ARG A 53 3.10 20.68 5.89
C ARG A 53 2.69 19.46 5.05
N ARG A 54 2.30 19.67 3.78
CA ARG A 54 1.95 18.56 2.87
C ARG A 54 3.17 17.72 2.54
N GLU A 55 4.31 18.35 2.33
CA GLU A 55 5.58 17.69 2.07
C GLU A 55 6.00 16.84 3.28
N ALA A 56 5.89 17.38 4.49
CA ALA A 56 6.17 16.63 5.72
C ALA A 56 5.27 15.40 5.86
N LEU A 57 3.97 15.52 5.59
CA LEU A 57 3.05 14.38 5.59
C LEU A 57 3.39 13.35 4.50
N ALA A 58 3.80 13.80 3.32
CA ALA A 58 4.21 12.92 2.24
C ALA A 58 5.51 12.17 2.59
N GLN A 59 6.49 12.86 3.18
CA GLN A 59 7.73 12.26 3.66
C GLN A 59 7.47 11.26 4.80
N GLU A 60 6.60 11.61 5.76
CA GLU A 60 6.19 10.70 6.83
C GLU A 60 5.50 9.45 6.25
N THR A 61 4.60 9.62 5.29
CA THR A 61 3.91 8.51 4.63
C THR A 61 4.89 7.63 3.86
N ALA A 62 5.83 8.23 3.13
CA ALA A 62 6.87 7.50 2.41
C ALA A 62 7.79 6.72 3.36
N ALA A 63 8.17 7.31 4.50
CA ALA A 63 8.96 6.64 5.52
C ALA A 63 8.19 5.46 6.15
N LYS A 64 6.91 5.65 6.48
CA LYS A 64 6.03 4.58 6.97
C LYS A 64 5.88 3.44 5.97
N ALA A 65 5.71 3.76 4.68
CA ALA A 65 5.61 2.76 3.63
C ALA A 65 6.90 1.93 3.52
N ARG A 66 8.08 2.57 3.57
CA ARG A 66 9.37 1.87 3.57
C ARG A 66 9.56 0.98 4.79
N ALA A 67 9.13 1.43 5.98
CA ALA A 67 9.17 0.63 7.19
C ALA A 67 8.28 -0.62 7.09
N ALA A 68 7.02 -0.44 6.64
CA ALA A 68 6.09 -1.55 6.43
C ALA A 68 6.60 -2.55 5.38
N GLN A 69 7.23 -2.06 4.31
CA GLN A 69 7.85 -2.92 3.30
C GLN A 69 9.00 -3.75 3.90
N ALA A 70 9.89 -3.12 4.68
CA ALA A 70 11.00 -3.84 5.32
C ALA A 70 10.49 -4.93 6.29
N GLU A 71 9.44 -4.65 7.06
CA GLU A 71 8.81 -5.66 7.92
C GLU A 71 8.18 -6.81 7.12
N ALA A 72 7.55 -6.51 5.98
CA ALA A 72 6.99 -7.53 5.09
C ALA A 72 8.09 -8.41 4.48
N GLU A 73 9.21 -7.82 4.07
CA GLU A 73 10.37 -8.55 3.54
C GLU A 73 10.98 -9.49 4.59
N VAL A 74 11.09 -9.04 5.85
CA VAL A 74 11.55 -9.90 6.95
C VAL A 74 10.60 -11.09 7.17
N LYS A 75 9.29 -10.85 7.20
CA LYS A 75 8.29 -11.92 7.33
C LYS A 75 8.30 -12.88 6.15
N ALA A 76 8.48 -12.37 4.93
CA ALA A 76 8.60 -13.20 3.74
C ALA A 76 9.84 -14.10 3.79
N ALA A 77 10.98 -13.56 4.25
CA ALA A 77 12.19 -14.33 4.44
C ALA A 77 12.04 -15.41 5.53
N GLU A 78 11.33 -15.11 6.62
CA GLU A 78 11.02 -16.09 7.67
C GLU A 78 10.10 -17.20 7.15
N ALA A 79 9.05 -16.84 6.41
CA ALA A 79 8.15 -17.80 5.77
C ALA A 79 8.90 -18.72 4.79
N ALA A 80 9.81 -18.16 3.98
CA ALA A 80 10.67 -18.93 3.08
C ALA A 80 11.55 -19.93 3.85
N ARG A 81 12.10 -19.53 5.01
CA ARG A 81 12.89 -20.43 5.88
C ARG A 81 12.03 -21.56 6.46
N LEU A 82 10.81 -21.28 6.88
CA LEU A 82 9.88 -22.29 7.38
C LEU A 82 9.49 -23.28 6.28
N GLN A 83 9.24 -22.78 5.07
CA GLN A 83 8.92 -23.60 3.91
C GLN A 83 10.08 -24.52 3.52
N GLU A 84 11.31 -24.01 3.53
CA GLU A 84 12.51 -24.80 3.27
C GLU A 84 12.65 -25.94 4.28
N ARG A 85 12.48 -25.67 5.59
CA ARG A 85 12.49 -26.71 6.62
C ARG A 85 11.39 -27.75 6.41
N ALA A 86 10.18 -27.31 6.04
CA ALA A 86 9.08 -28.21 5.75
C ALA A 86 9.38 -29.09 4.51
N ALA A 87 10.02 -28.53 3.48
CA ALA A 87 10.45 -29.28 2.31
C ALA A 87 11.51 -30.32 2.67
N GLN A 88 12.50 -29.95 3.50
CA GLN A 88 13.51 -30.88 4.02
C GLN A 88 12.88 -32.05 4.77
N HIS A 89 12.00 -31.79 5.74
CA HIS A 89 11.30 -32.86 6.47
C HIS A 89 10.47 -33.77 5.56
N ARG A 90 9.81 -33.21 4.53
CA ARG A 90 9.08 -34.01 3.54
C ARG A 90 10.01 -34.90 2.73
N SER A 91 11.18 -34.39 2.33
CA SER A 91 12.18 -35.16 1.59
C SER A 91 12.79 -36.28 2.44
N GLU A 92 13.08 -36.02 3.71
CA GLU A 92 13.56 -37.03 4.67
C GLU A 92 12.52 -38.13 4.90
N ALA A 93 11.25 -37.74 5.05
CA ALA A 93 10.16 -38.69 5.21
C ALA A 93 9.94 -39.55 3.95
N ALA A 94 10.08 -38.96 2.75
CA ALA A 94 10.03 -39.70 1.50
C ALA A 94 11.18 -40.70 1.39
N ALA A 95 12.43 -40.26 1.63
CA ALA A 95 13.60 -41.13 1.62
C ALA A 95 13.49 -42.28 2.62
N SER A 96 12.92 -42.02 3.81
CA SER A 96 12.69 -43.06 4.81
C SER A 96 11.66 -44.10 4.35
N ARG A 97 10.62 -43.69 3.62
CA ARG A 97 9.64 -44.61 3.04
C ARG A 97 10.26 -45.48 1.96
N ASP A 98 11.08 -44.90 1.09
CA ASP A 98 11.78 -45.63 0.03
C ASP A 98 12.72 -46.68 0.64
N GLN A 99 13.48 -46.32 1.69
CA GLN A 99 14.33 -47.27 2.42
C GLN A 99 13.56 -48.40 3.11
N LEU A 100 12.35 -48.13 3.61
CA LEU A 100 11.50 -49.17 4.18
C LEU A 100 10.96 -50.09 3.08
N GLN A 101 10.55 -49.54 1.94
CA GLN A 101 10.08 -50.34 0.80
C GLN A 101 11.18 -51.28 0.30
N GLU A 102 12.41 -50.79 0.13
CA GLU A 102 13.55 -51.63 -0.26
C GLU A 102 13.83 -52.77 0.73
N GLN A 103 13.60 -52.53 2.03
CA GLN A 103 13.76 -53.55 3.07
C GLN A 103 12.65 -54.61 3.00
N PHE A 104 11.40 -54.20 2.77
CA PHE A 104 10.29 -55.11 2.54
C PHE A 104 10.52 -55.96 1.30
N ASP A 105 10.88 -55.35 0.17
CA ASP A 105 11.17 -56.05 -1.08
C ASP A 105 12.31 -57.07 -0.91
N ARG A 106 13.35 -56.72 -0.14
CA ARG A 106 14.44 -57.64 0.21
C ARG A 106 13.98 -58.80 1.09
N ALA A 107 13.13 -58.52 2.09
CA ALA A 107 12.60 -59.54 2.97
C ALA A 107 11.73 -60.54 2.20
N ASP A 108 10.85 -60.05 1.32
CA ASP A 108 9.98 -60.87 0.48
C ASP A 108 10.77 -61.74 -0.50
N GLY A 109 11.89 -61.22 -1.05
CA GLY A 109 12.78 -61.99 -1.90
C GLY A 109 13.53 -63.13 -1.20
N ILE A 110 13.68 -63.06 0.14
CA ILE A 110 14.34 -64.10 0.94
C ILE A 110 13.30 -65.11 1.49
N ASP A 111 12.03 -64.72 1.65
CA ASP A 111 11.00 -65.60 2.22
C ASP A 111 10.64 -66.75 1.26
N PRO A 112 10.95 -68.02 1.61
CA PRO A 112 10.56 -69.18 0.81
C PRO A 112 9.04 -69.44 0.79
N LYS A 113 8.24 -68.68 1.55
CA LYS A 113 6.77 -68.67 1.46
C LYS A 113 6.21 -67.63 0.50
N ALA A 114 6.95 -66.59 0.09
CA ALA A 114 6.43 -65.50 -0.74
C ALA A 114 5.85 -65.99 -2.08
N GLY A 115 6.55 -66.91 -2.76
CA GLY A 115 6.08 -67.49 -4.02
C GLY A 115 4.83 -68.36 -3.94
N ARG A 116 4.29 -68.64 -2.73
CA ARG A 116 3.01 -69.35 -2.57
C ARG A 116 1.80 -68.40 -2.53
N LYS A 117 1.99 -67.14 -2.12
CA LYS A 117 0.87 -66.20 -1.91
C LYS A 117 0.37 -65.60 -3.23
N ASP A 118 1.28 -65.29 -4.16
CA ASP A 118 0.93 -64.76 -5.48
C ASP A 118 0.11 -65.73 -6.35
N ARG A 119 0.16 -67.04 -6.06
CA ARG A 119 -0.61 -68.06 -6.78
C ARG A 119 -2.03 -68.22 -6.23
N ASP A 120 -2.29 -67.87 -4.98
CA ASP A 120 -3.58 -68.08 -4.31
C ASP A 120 -4.47 -66.83 -4.27
N GLU A 121 -3.94 -65.63 -4.57
CA GLU A 121 -4.70 -64.36 -4.58
C GLU A 121 -5.29 -63.97 -5.95
N ALA A 122 -5.09 -64.79 -6.99
CA ALA A 122 -5.73 -64.62 -8.30
C ALA A 122 -7.13 -65.29 -8.36
N GLU A 123 -7.98 -65.04 -7.37
CA GLU A 123 -9.42 -65.35 -7.43
C GLU A 123 -10.19 -64.08 -7.82
N PRO A 124 -10.92 -64.05 -8.96
CA PRO A 124 -11.74 -62.91 -9.32
C PRO A 124 -12.97 -62.91 -8.40
N VAL A 125 -13.01 -61.97 -7.45
CA VAL A 125 -14.21 -61.69 -6.66
C VAL A 125 -15.32 -61.24 -7.62
N ARG A 126 -16.18 -62.21 -7.97
CA ARG A 126 -17.50 -61.99 -8.57
C ARG A 126 -18.48 -61.64 -7.46
N ASP A 127 -19.35 -60.69 -7.76
CA ASP A 127 -20.60 -60.33 -7.11
C ASP A 127 -20.58 -60.03 -5.60
N ARG A 128 -20.62 -58.74 -5.29
CA ARG A 128 -21.41 -58.24 -4.15
C ARG A 128 -22.20 -57.02 -4.57
N ASP A 129 -23.30 -57.31 -5.27
CA ASP A 129 -24.51 -56.50 -5.20
C ASP A 129 -25.03 -56.53 -3.75
N GLU A 130 -24.61 -55.59 -2.91
CA GLU A 130 -25.35 -55.26 -1.69
C GLU A 130 -25.60 -53.75 -1.68
N ALA A 131 -26.84 -53.44 -2.05
CA ALA A 131 -27.47 -52.15 -2.08
C ALA A 131 -27.21 -51.34 -0.79
N TRP A 132 -26.63 -50.16 -0.94
CA TRP A 132 -26.71 -49.11 0.06
C TRP A 132 -28.15 -48.54 0.05
N PRO A 133 -28.95 -48.66 1.13
CA PRO A 133 -30.13 -47.84 1.24
C PRO A 133 -29.68 -46.40 1.42
N ALA A 134 -30.22 -45.50 0.60
CA ALA A 134 -30.10 -44.07 0.81
C ALA A 134 -30.83 -43.70 2.10
N GLU A 135 -30.11 -43.65 3.22
CA GLU A 135 -30.58 -42.95 4.42
C GLU A 135 -30.36 -41.46 4.22
N SER A 136 -31.45 -40.78 3.87
CA SER A 136 -31.63 -39.35 4.08
C SER A 136 -31.79 -39.06 5.57
N PRO A 137 -31.06 -38.09 6.14
CA PRO A 137 -31.49 -37.41 7.34
C PRO A 137 -31.87 -35.97 6.99
N ASP A 138 -33.16 -35.74 6.80
CA ASP A 138 -33.77 -34.43 7.02
C ASP A 138 -33.96 -34.22 8.54
N ALA A 139 -33.59 -33.02 9.01
CA ALA A 139 -33.82 -32.43 10.34
C ALA A 139 -33.04 -33.08 11.50
N VAL A 140 -32.36 -32.33 12.39
CA VAL A 140 -32.91 -31.28 13.26
C VAL A 140 -31.79 -30.33 13.76
N THR A 141 -31.99 -29.04 13.49
CA THR A 141 -31.65 -27.78 14.21
C THR A 141 -30.42 -27.59 15.11
N ASP A 142 -29.98 -26.33 15.08
CA ASP A 142 -29.23 -25.54 16.08
C ASP A 142 -27.69 -25.48 15.98
N ALA A 143 -27.20 -24.45 15.27
CA ALA A 143 -26.19 -23.53 15.80
C ALA A 143 -26.05 -22.27 14.92
N GLU A 144 -26.39 -21.12 15.50
CA GLU A 144 -25.84 -19.78 15.22
C GLU A 144 -25.90 -19.24 13.78
N ALA A 145 -27.10 -18.77 13.41
CA ALA A 145 -27.19 -17.58 12.58
C ALA A 145 -26.65 -16.37 13.38
N VAL A 146 -25.37 -16.06 13.18
CA VAL A 146 -24.74 -14.81 13.61
C VAL A 146 -25.55 -13.65 13.02
N LYS A 147 -26.31 -12.98 13.88
CA LYS A 147 -26.91 -11.68 13.61
C LYS A 147 -25.79 -10.72 13.25
N HIS A 148 -25.67 -10.39 11.97
CA HIS A 148 -24.97 -9.18 11.57
C HIS A 148 -25.82 -7.98 12.01
N GLU A 149 -25.46 -7.47 13.18
CA GLU A 149 -25.90 -6.21 13.71
C GLU A 149 -25.31 -5.10 12.82
N THR A 150 -26.06 -4.73 11.78
CA THR A 150 -25.74 -3.56 10.96
C THR A 150 -25.84 -2.33 11.85
N TYR A 151 -24.67 -1.81 12.22
CA TYR A 151 -24.47 -0.57 12.94
C TYR A 151 -25.24 0.58 12.27
N ARG A 152 -26.37 0.93 12.89
CA ARG A 152 -27.14 2.15 12.63
C ARG A 152 -26.49 3.29 13.41
N GLY A 153 -25.55 3.98 12.76
CA GLY A 153 -25.04 5.27 13.20
C GLY A 153 -25.82 6.41 12.56
N THR A 154 -26.82 6.93 13.27
CA THR A 154 -27.52 8.18 12.98
C THR A 154 -26.58 9.39 13.13
N ARG A 155 -26.70 10.40 12.24
CA ARG A 155 -26.57 11.84 12.53
C ARG A 155 -26.57 12.67 11.25
N GLY A 156 -27.31 13.79 11.27
CA GLY A 156 -27.19 14.90 10.32
C GLY A 156 -28.53 15.36 9.80
#